data_AF-A0A942ID83-F1
#
_entry.id   AF-A0A942ID83-F1
#
_cell.length_a   1.000
_cell.length_b   1.000
_cell.length_c   1.000
_cell.angle_alpha   90.00
_cell.angle_beta   90.00
_cell.angle_gamma   90.00
#
_symmetry.space_group_name_H-M   'P 1'
#
loop_
_entity.id
_entity.type
_entity.pdbx_description
1 polymer ?
#
loop_
_entity_poly.entity_id
_entity_poly.type
_entity_poly.pdbx_seq_one_letter_code
_entity_poly.pdbx_strand_id
1 'polypeptide(L)'
;MAEAKKYEFKPRVETKLSRPDFKRVDDLAKEDGVTKSEIVRDAVLWYLAHRDEIKNEPRDTMIATSIEAMTNRVCAMLARQGRLVATLFELTYTSMSQTKEGKEAFDAALTSAKQKMAKAVEKDERDLVEAMKRVVKAQ
;
A
#
# COMPACT_ATOMS: atom_id res chain seq x y z
N MET A 1 51.07 -3.31 -8.45
CA MET A 1 49.69 -3.65 -8.84
C MET A 1 49.12 -2.42 -9.52
N ALA A 2 49.18 -2.35 -10.85
CA ALA A 2 48.74 -1.16 -11.58
C ALA A 2 47.21 -1.11 -11.58
N GLU A 3 46.63 -0.08 -10.97
CA GLU A 3 45.18 0.16 -10.99
C GLU A 3 44.72 0.31 -12.44
N ALA A 4 43.76 -0.53 -12.84
CA ALA A 4 43.13 -0.46 -14.14
C ALA A 4 42.41 0.89 -14.27
N LYS A 5 43.03 1.85 -14.97
CA LYS A 5 42.41 3.14 -15.30
C LYS A 5 41.09 2.85 -16.01
N LYS A 6 39.96 3.14 -15.35
CA LYS A 6 38.64 3.20 -16.01
C LYS A 6 38.77 4.16 -17.18
N TYR A 7 38.53 3.69 -18.39
CA TYR A 7 38.50 4.54 -19.57
C TYR A 7 37.31 5.51 -19.44
N GLU A 8 37.59 6.72 -18.96
CA GLU A 8 36.60 7.79 -18.91
C GLU A 8 36.39 8.35 -20.31
N PHE A 9 35.40 7.82 -21.01
CA PHE A 9 34.91 8.39 -22.26
C PHE A 9 34.08 9.64 -21.93
N LYS A 10 34.50 10.81 -22.43
CA LYS A 10 33.78 12.09 -22.28
C LYS A 10 33.09 12.49 -23.59
N PRO A 11 31.98 11.83 -23.98
CA PRO A 11 31.23 12.23 -25.17
C PRO A 11 30.58 13.58 -24.91
N ARG A 12 30.64 14.48 -25.90
CA ARG A 12 29.81 15.69 -25.88
C ARG A 12 28.41 15.31 -26.34
N VAL A 13 27.43 15.47 -25.46
CA VAL A 13 26.01 15.32 -25.77
C VAL A 13 25.41 16.72 -25.82
N GLU A 14 24.94 17.13 -26.99
CA GLU A 14 24.31 18.43 -27.20
C GLU A 14 22.81 18.23 -27.45
N THR A 15 21.98 18.97 -26.72
CA THR A 15 20.52 18.92 -26.85
C THR A 15 19.94 20.33 -26.85
N LYS A 16 18.89 20.55 -27.62
CA LYS A 16 18.18 21.84 -27.64
C LYS A 16 17.29 21.94 -26.40
N LEU A 17 17.44 23.02 -25.65
CA LEU A 17 16.56 23.38 -24.54
C LEU A 17 15.87 24.70 -24.86
N SER A 18 14.67 24.91 -24.31
CA SER A 18 14.02 26.21 -24.40
C SER A 18 14.82 27.26 -23.59
N ARG A 19 14.78 28.53 -24.01
CA ARG A 19 15.40 29.63 -23.25
C ARG A 19 14.93 29.69 -21.77
N PRO A 20 13.63 29.55 -21.45
CA PRO A 20 13.20 29.57 -20.05
C PRO A 20 13.70 28.35 -19.25
N ASP A 21 13.68 27.15 -19.83
CA ASP A 21 14.19 25.96 -19.12
C ASP A 21 15.70 26.04 -18.90
N PHE A 22 16.43 26.66 -19.82
CA PHE A 22 17.88 26.84 -19.69
C PHE A 22 18.21 27.77 -18.54
N LYS A 23 17.37 28.78 -18.32
CA LYS A 23 17.46 29.67 -17.16
C LYS A 23 17.17 28.92 -15.87
N ARG A 24 16.15 28.03 -15.83
CA ARG A 24 15.86 27.21 -14.65
C ARG A 24 17.02 26.29 -14.26
N VAL A 25 17.67 25.67 -15.23
CA VAL A 25 18.88 24.85 -14.98
C VAL A 25 20.06 25.72 -14.53
N ASP A 26 20.19 26.94 -15.05
CA ASP A 26 21.21 27.91 -14.60
C ASP A 26 20.99 28.36 -13.16
N ASP A 27 19.74 28.62 -12.78
CA ASP A 27 19.38 29.05 -11.43
C ASP A 27 19.59 27.90 -10.43
N LEU A 28 19.19 26.67 -10.76
CA LEU A 28 19.48 25.46 -9.98
C LEU A 28 20.99 25.23 -9.80
N ALA A 29 21.78 25.41 -10.87
CA ALA A 29 23.24 25.30 -10.79
C ALA A 29 23.87 26.30 -9.84
N LYS A 30 23.32 27.53 -9.78
CA LYS A 30 23.80 28.57 -8.85
C LYS A 30 23.38 28.30 -7.41
N GLU A 31 22.18 27.77 -7.20
CA GLU A 31 21.67 27.39 -5.87
C GLU A 31 22.49 26.25 -5.27
N ASP A 32 22.76 25.21 -6.05
CA ASP A 32 23.48 24.01 -5.61
C ASP A 32 25.01 24.18 -5.64
N GLY A 33 25.52 25.29 -6.19
CA GLY A 33 26.96 25.58 -6.28
C GLY A 33 27.74 24.63 -7.21
N VAL A 34 27.05 23.90 -8.08
CA VAL A 34 27.63 22.91 -9.01
C VAL A 34 27.60 23.40 -10.45
N THR A 35 28.37 22.75 -11.31
CA THR A 35 28.34 23.08 -12.74
C THR A 35 27.07 22.55 -13.40
N LYS A 36 26.57 23.26 -14.42
CA LYS A 36 25.42 22.82 -15.23
C LYS A 36 25.61 21.40 -15.77
N SER A 37 26.84 21.05 -16.13
CA SER A 37 27.20 19.73 -16.67
C SER A 37 27.08 18.62 -15.63
N GLU A 38 27.32 18.90 -14.35
CA GLU A 38 27.14 17.94 -13.25
C GLU A 38 25.65 17.67 -13.00
N ILE A 39 24.82 18.71 -12.95
CA ILE A 39 23.36 18.55 -12.83
C ILE A 39 22.79 17.71 -13.97
N VAL A 40 23.21 17.99 -15.22
CA VAL A 40 22.74 17.23 -16.38
C VAL A 40 23.22 15.78 -16.31
N ARG A 41 24.45 15.53 -15.85
CA ARG A 41 24.97 14.18 -15.65
C ARG A 41 24.17 13.42 -14.61
N ASP A 42 23.89 14.03 -13.46
CA ASP A 42 23.17 13.39 -12.36
C ASP A 42 21.71 13.14 -12.75
N ALA A 43 21.07 14.07 -13.46
CA ALA A 43 19.73 13.86 -14.01
C ALA A 43 19.67 12.69 -15.00
N VAL A 44 20.68 12.54 -15.88
CA VAL A 44 20.75 11.41 -16.82
C VAL A 44 21.02 10.09 -16.09
N LEU A 45 21.91 10.08 -15.10
CA LEU A 45 22.17 8.89 -14.28
C LEU A 45 20.93 8.48 -13.48
N TRP A 46 20.21 9.45 -12.92
CA TRP A 46 18.94 9.23 -12.24
C TRP A 46 17.90 8.63 -13.20
N TYR A 47 17.74 9.23 -14.39
CA TYR A 47 16.81 8.72 -15.40
C TYR A 47 17.13 7.28 -15.82
N LEU A 48 18.41 6.95 -16.03
CA LEU A 48 18.82 5.59 -16.38
C LEU A 48 18.59 4.59 -15.24
N ALA A 49 18.82 4.99 -14.00
CA ALA A 49 18.58 4.14 -12.83
C ALA A 49 17.09 3.90 -12.57
N HIS A 50 16.22 4.89 -12.82
CA HIS A 50 14.79 4.83 -12.52
C HIS A 50 13.92 4.59 -13.76
N ARG A 51 14.51 4.35 -14.94
CA ARG A 51 13.77 4.16 -16.19
C ARG A 51 12.75 3.03 -16.11
N ASP A 52 13.15 1.93 -15.49
CA ASP A 52 12.30 0.74 -15.36
C ASP A 52 11.16 0.99 -14.36
N GLU A 53 11.41 1.77 -13.30
CA GLU A 53 10.38 2.19 -12.35
C GLU A 53 9.36 3.12 -13.01
N ILE A 54 9.80 4.15 -13.73
CA ILE A 54 8.92 5.07 -14.48
C ILE A 54 8.09 4.32 -15.52
N LYS A 55 8.65 3.28 -16.15
CA LYS A 55 7.92 2.44 -17.11
C LYS A 55 6.85 1.57 -16.42
N ASN A 56 7.10 1.14 -15.19
CA ASN A 56 6.20 0.28 -14.41
C ASN A 56 5.18 1.07 -13.58
N GLU A 57 5.45 2.34 -13.27
CA GLU A 57 4.58 3.25 -12.53
C GLU A 57 3.10 3.26 -12.98
N PRO A 58 2.75 3.31 -14.28
CA PRO A 58 1.34 3.28 -14.67
C PRO A 58 0.65 1.95 -14.31
N ARG A 59 1.40 0.84 -14.38
CA ARG A 59 0.90 -0.48 -13.99
C ARG A 59 0.72 -0.55 -12.48
N ASP A 60 1.68 -0.06 -11.71
CA ASP A 60 1.61 -0.10 -10.24
C ASP A 60 0.51 0.81 -9.71
N THR A 61 0.32 1.97 -10.33
CA THR A 61 -0.80 2.88 -10.05
C THR A 61 -2.15 2.23 -10.36
N MET A 62 -2.26 1.52 -11.49
CA MET A 62 -3.47 0.78 -11.85
C MET A 62 -3.77 -0.33 -10.84
N ILE A 63 -2.74 -1.08 -10.41
CA ILE A 63 -2.88 -2.13 -9.40
C ILE A 63 -3.34 -1.53 -8.07
N ALA A 64 -2.68 -0.47 -7.59
CA ALA A 64 -3.05 0.20 -6.35
C ALA A 64 -4.50 0.69 -6.37
N THR A 65 -4.91 1.36 -7.45
CA THR A 65 -6.29 1.84 -7.64
C THR A 65 -7.29 0.68 -7.65
N SER A 66 -6.95 -0.43 -8.29
CA SER A 66 -7.82 -1.61 -8.33
C SER A 66 -8.00 -2.26 -6.96
N ILE A 67 -6.92 -2.34 -6.17
CA ILE A 67 -6.95 -2.87 -4.80
C ILE A 67 -7.82 -1.98 -3.91
N GLU A 68 -7.69 -0.66 -4.03
CA GLU A 68 -8.51 0.30 -3.28
C GLU A 68 -10.00 0.14 -3.63
N ALA A 69 -10.34 0.09 -4.92
CA ALA A 69 -11.71 -0.10 -5.37
C ALA A 69 -12.31 -1.43 -4.88
N MET A 70 -11.53 -2.51 -4.94
CA MET A 70 -11.93 -3.81 -4.40
C MET A 70 -12.16 -3.76 -2.88
N THR A 71 -11.27 -3.10 -2.14
CA THR A 71 -11.37 -2.95 -0.69
C THR A 71 -12.63 -2.19 -0.30
N ASN A 72 -12.91 -1.07 -0.97
CA ASN A 72 -14.12 -0.28 -0.75
C ASN A 72 -15.40 -1.09 -0.99
N ARG A 73 -15.41 -1.94 -2.03
CA ARG A 73 -16.53 -2.83 -2.32
C ARG A 73 -16.74 -3.88 -1.22
N VAL A 74 -15.66 -4.48 -0.73
CA VAL A 74 -15.71 -5.46 0.38
C VAL A 74 -16.23 -4.80 1.65
N CYS A 75 -15.72 -3.62 2.01
CA CYS A 75 -16.20 -2.85 3.17
C CYS A 75 -17.68 -2.50 3.07
N ALA A 76 -18.16 -2.07 1.89
CA ALA A 76 -19.58 -1.79 1.67
C ALA A 76 -20.45 -3.05 1.80
N MET A 77 -19.97 -4.20 1.31
CA MET A 77 -20.66 -5.48 1.44
C MET A 77 -20.75 -5.93 2.90
N LEU A 78 -19.65 -5.83 3.66
CA LEU A 78 -19.61 -6.15 5.08
C LEU A 78 -20.55 -5.25 5.89
N ALA A 79 -20.58 -3.95 5.61
CA ALA A 79 -21.51 -3.03 6.26
C ALA A 79 -22.98 -3.40 6.00
N ARG A 80 -23.32 -3.81 4.78
CA ARG A 80 -24.67 -4.28 4.43
C ARG A 80 -25.01 -5.58 5.16
N GLN A 81 -24.09 -6.53 5.22
CA GLN A 81 -24.28 -7.78 5.95
C GLN A 81 -24.47 -7.53 7.44
N GLY A 82 -23.68 -6.62 8.03
CA GLY A 82 -23.83 -6.20 9.43
C GLY A 82 -25.23 -5.68 9.74
N ARG A 83 -25.82 -4.88 8.85
CA ARG A 83 -27.21 -4.40 8.99
C ARG A 83 -28.23 -5.54 8.94
N LEU A 84 -28.08 -6.49 8.01
CA LEU A 84 -28.98 -7.65 7.90
C LEU A 84 -28.92 -8.53 9.15
N VAL A 85 -27.72 -8.81 9.65
CA VAL A 85 -27.51 -9.59 10.87
C VAL A 85 -28.10 -8.86 12.09
N ALA A 86 -27.95 -7.54 12.18
CA ALA A 86 -28.56 -6.74 13.24
C ALA A 86 -30.09 -6.84 13.22
N THR A 87 -30.72 -6.80 12.05
CA THR A 87 -32.18 -6.98 11.95
C THR A 87 -32.62 -8.37 12.43
N LEU A 88 -31.88 -9.43 12.07
CA LEU A 88 -32.18 -10.78 12.57
C LEU A 88 -32.00 -10.88 14.07
N PHE A 89 -30.98 -10.21 14.61
CA PHE A 89 -30.72 -10.15 16.04
C PHE A 89 -31.88 -9.49 16.80
N GLU A 90 -32.35 -8.33 16.33
CA GLU A 90 -33.50 -7.61 16.89
C GLU A 90 -34.79 -8.42 16.82
N LEU A 91 -35.07 -9.06 15.68
CA LEU A 91 -36.25 -9.92 15.50
C LEU A 91 -36.24 -11.10 16.48
N THR A 92 -35.09 -11.75 16.61
CA THR A 92 -34.91 -12.90 17.51
C THR A 92 -35.03 -12.47 18.96
N TYR A 93 -34.39 -11.36 19.34
CA TYR A 93 -34.48 -10.81 20.70
C TYR A 93 -35.92 -10.42 21.05
N THR A 94 -36.63 -9.72 20.15
CA THR A 94 -38.03 -9.31 20.37
C THR A 94 -38.95 -10.52 20.54
N SER A 95 -38.65 -11.62 19.85
CA SER A 95 -39.42 -12.86 19.93
C SER A 95 -39.14 -13.65 21.22
N MET A 96 -37.86 -13.73 21.64
CA MET A 96 -37.45 -14.53 22.80
C MET A 96 -37.55 -13.80 24.14
N SER A 97 -37.48 -12.46 24.15
CA SER A 97 -37.53 -11.64 25.38
C SER A 97 -38.89 -11.60 26.07
N GLN A 98 -39.94 -12.13 25.43
CA GLN A 98 -41.29 -12.21 25.99
C GLN A 98 -41.39 -13.18 27.17
N THR A 99 -40.45 -14.13 27.27
CA THR A 99 -40.38 -15.10 28.37
C THR A 99 -39.04 -14.97 29.08
N LYS A 100 -39.01 -15.23 30.39
CA LYS A 100 -37.76 -15.19 31.18
C LYS A 100 -36.76 -16.24 30.70
N GLU A 101 -37.25 -17.44 30.42
CA GLU A 101 -36.46 -18.56 29.89
C GLU A 101 -35.90 -18.27 28.49
N GLY A 102 -36.70 -17.65 27.61
CA GLY A 102 -36.26 -17.27 26.27
C GLY A 102 -35.18 -16.18 26.30
N LYS A 103 -35.29 -15.21 27.21
CA LYS A 103 -34.26 -14.18 27.41
C LYS A 103 -32.93 -14.79 27.89
N GLU A 104 -32.97 -15.68 28.89
CA GLU A 104 -31.78 -16.36 29.41
C GLU A 104 -31.11 -17.24 28.33
N ALA A 105 -31.90 -17.95 27.52
CA ALA A 105 -31.38 -18.76 26.40
C ALA A 105 -30.68 -17.89 25.33
N PHE A 106 -31.23 -16.72 25.02
CA PHE A 106 -30.64 -15.77 24.08
C PHE A 106 -29.32 -15.19 24.60
N ASP A 107 -29.26 -14.80 25.87
CA ASP A 107 -28.05 -14.24 26.50
C ASP A 107 -26.92 -15.29 26.59
N ALA A 108 -27.27 -16.56 26.86
CA ALA A 108 -26.32 -17.67 26.82
C ALA A 108 -25.77 -17.92 25.41
N ALA A 109 -26.65 -17.92 24.40
CA ALA A 109 -26.24 -18.06 23.00
C ALA A 109 -25.34 -16.91 22.53
N LEU A 110 -25.67 -15.67 22.91
CA LEU A 110 -24.87 -14.48 22.61
C LEU A 110 -23.48 -14.57 23.22
N THR A 111 -23.38 -14.99 24.48
CA THR A 111 -22.09 -15.16 25.18
C THR A 111 -21.22 -16.21 24.50
N SER A 112 -21.82 -17.35 24.15
CA SER A 112 -21.13 -18.43 23.42
C SER A 112 -20.63 -17.97 22.05
N ALA A 113 -21.46 -17.24 21.30
CA ALA A 113 -21.09 -16.70 19.99
C ALA A 113 -19.92 -15.70 20.10
N LYS A 114 -19.97 -14.76 21.04
CA LYS A 114 -18.88 -13.80 21.30
C LYS A 114 -17.56 -14.49 21.61
N GLN A 115 -17.59 -15.51 22.47
CA GLN A 115 -16.39 -16.29 22.82
C GLN A 115 -15.83 -17.06 21.63
N LYS A 116 -16.67 -17.68 20.80
CA LYS A 116 -16.22 -18.39 19.59
C LYS A 116 -15.58 -17.43 18.58
N MET A 117 -16.19 -16.25 18.38
CA MET A 117 -15.65 -15.21 17.50
C MET A 117 -14.30 -14.69 18.00
N ALA A 118 -14.17 -14.38 19.30
CA ALA A 118 -12.91 -13.94 19.87
C ALA A 118 -11.78 -14.96 19.64
N LYS A 119 -12.05 -16.25 19.91
CA LYS A 119 -11.08 -17.34 19.67
C LYS A 119 -10.67 -17.49 18.21
N ALA A 120 -11.60 -17.26 17.27
CA ALA A 120 -11.30 -17.30 15.85
C ALA A 120 -10.37 -16.16 15.45
N VAL A 121 -10.65 -14.93 15.91
CA VAL A 121 -9.80 -13.75 15.65
C VAL A 121 -8.40 -13.94 16.21
N GLU A 122 -8.26 -14.43 17.44
CA GLU A 122 -6.96 -14.74 18.05
C GLU A 122 -6.18 -15.82 17.28
N LYS A 123 -6.88 -16.76 16.65
CA LYS A 123 -6.25 -17.78 15.80
C LYS A 123 -5.77 -17.15 14.49
N ASP A 124 -6.63 -16.39 13.82
CA ASP A 124 -6.32 -15.74 12.55
C ASP A 124 -5.15 -14.76 12.71
N GLU A 125 -5.09 -14.02 13.81
CA GLU A 125 -3.97 -13.13 14.15
C GLU A 125 -2.65 -13.91 14.27
N ARG A 126 -2.66 -15.04 14.98
CA ARG A 126 -1.47 -15.89 15.11
C ARG A 126 -1.01 -16.45 13.76
N ASP A 127 -1.95 -16.95 12.96
CA ASP A 127 -1.66 -17.50 11.64
C ASP A 127 -1.06 -16.42 10.71
N LEU A 128 -1.58 -15.18 10.78
CA LEU A 128 -1.05 -14.02 10.06
C LEU A 128 0.37 -13.65 10.51
N VAL A 129 0.61 -13.59 11.82
CA VAL A 129 1.93 -13.27 12.37
C VAL A 129 2.96 -14.33 11.98
N GLU A 130 2.58 -15.61 11.99
CA GLU A 130 3.45 -16.69 11.53
C GLU A 130 3.76 -16.59 10.03
N ALA A 131 2.75 -16.29 9.21
CA ALA A 131 2.94 -16.09 7.77
C ALA A 131 3.90 -14.92 7.51
N MET A 132 3.73 -13.77 8.18
CA MET A 132 4.63 -12.63 8.06
C MET A 132 6.07 -12.97 8.47
N LYS A 133 6.26 -13.70 9.58
CA LYS A 133 7.58 -14.14 10.02
C LYS A 133 8.28 -15.04 9.00
N ARG A 134 7.54 -15.87 8.25
CA ARG A 134 8.11 -16.72 7.19
C ARG A 134 8.57 -15.89 6.00
N VAL A 135 7.80 -14.87 5.59
CA VAL A 135 8.17 -13.97 4.49
C VAL A 135 9.42 -13.15 4.83
N VAL A 136 9.49 -12.60 6.04
CA VAL A 136 10.66 -11.80 6.49
C VAL A 136 11.93 -12.65 6.61
N LYS A 137 11.83 -13.94 6.91
CA LYS A 137 12.98 -14.87 6.94
C LYS A 137 13.41 -15.37 5.56
N ALA A 138 12.58 -15.19 4.52
CA ALA A 138 12.84 -15.62 3.16
C ALA A 138 13.44 -14.52 2.28
N GLN A 139 13.44 -13.27 2.75
CA GLN A 139 14.21 -12.14 2.21
C GLN A 139 15.61 -12.10 2.84
#